data_AF-A0A1I2MI05-F1
#
_entry.id   AF-A0A1I2MI05-F1
#
_cell.length_a   1.000
_cell.length_b   1.000
_cell.length_c   1.000
_cell.angle_alpha   90.00
_cell.angle_beta   90.00
_cell.angle_gamma   90.00
#
_symmetry.space_group_name_H-M   'P 1'
#
loop_
_entity.id
_entity.type
_entity.pdbx_description
1 polymer ?
#
loop_
_entity_poly.entity_id
_entity_poly.type
_entity_poly.pdbx_seq_one_letter_code
_entity_poly.pdbx_strand_id
1 'polypeptide(L)'
;MLHLQYYFIGNDTFCHTYKKNKVHKCVIPDTLCVMLTKIMGIFDFLKPGDNSKPSRKHISFSNLALEIIGNPLEQNGFEFYRKKVETYFTTIIWTKEKQYVKLSASDFPTDYPYTFDIILGEGDCDDFFKSEWDSISISDIQRLTEPNRKYKGYDFPKKREFRAVLEKTKNELIEFGNGFLNGDLELFYEARIQTNGKNKPEKIIKKDKNGKVIFELLPYNVIKKND
;
A
#
# COMPACT_ATOMS: atom_id res chain seq x y z
N MET A 1 20.64 1.72 -13.54
CA MET A 1 19.69 0.87 -12.82
C MET A 1 18.44 0.77 -13.69
N LEU A 2 18.11 -0.42 -14.20
CA LEU A 2 16.89 -0.66 -14.98
C LEU A 2 15.78 -1.06 -14.00
N HIS A 3 14.73 -0.26 -13.89
CA HIS A 3 13.49 -0.69 -13.24
C HIS A 3 12.67 -1.47 -14.26
N LEU A 4 12.48 -2.76 -13.99
CA LEU A 4 11.47 -3.57 -14.67
C LEU A 4 10.25 -3.63 -13.78
N GLN A 5 9.11 -3.20 -14.33
CA GLN A 5 7.80 -3.45 -13.75
C GLN A 5 7.09 -4.47 -14.65
N TYR A 6 6.66 -5.57 -14.03
CA TYR A 6 5.83 -6.57 -14.67
C TYR A 6 4.39 -6.37 -14.19
N TYR A 7 3.45 -6.38 -15.13
CA TYR A 7 2.03 -6.40 -14.83
C TYR A 7 1.38 -7.57 -15.58
N PHE A 8 0.52 -8.30 -14.87
CA PHE A 8 -0.28 -9.37 -15.44
C PHE A 8 -1.67 -8.82 -15.78
N ILE A 9 -2.09 -8.95 -17.04
CA ILE A 9 -3.46 -8.68 -17.49
C ILE A 9 -3.93 -9.95 -18.21
N GLY A 10 -4.71 -10.79 -17.52
CA GLY A 10 -5.12 -12.09 -18.06
C GLY A 10 -3.95 -13.07 -18.20
N ASN A 11 -3.97 -13.91 -19.25
CA ASN A 11 -2.93 -14.91 -19.54
C ASN A 11 -1.71 -14.34 -20.28
N ASP A 12 -1.70 -13.05 -20.59
CA ASP A 12 -0.61 -12.43 -21.34
C ASP A 12 0.37 -11.69 -20.41
N THR A 13 1.66 -11.94 -20.62
CA THR A 13 2.74 -11.29 -19.85
C THR A 13 3.23 -10.06 -20.61
N PHE A 14 3.03 -8.88 -20.02
CA PHE A 14 3.57 -7.62 -20.57
C PHE A 14 4.79 -7.17 -19.77
N CYS A 15 5.86 -6.81 -20.49
CA CYS A 15 7.08 -6.30 -19.90
C CYS A 15 7.36 -4.88 -20.41
N HIS A 16 7.52 -3.93 -19.49
CA HIS A 16 8.04 -2.61 -19.81
C HIS A 16 9.45 -2.45 -19.24
N THR A 17 10.39 -2.10 -20.11
CA THR A 17 11.74 -1.70 -19.71
C THR A 17 11.85 -0.19 -19.82
N TYR A 18 12.11 0.47 -18.69
CA TYR A 18 12.39 1.90 -18.69
C TYR A 18 13.88 2.14 -18.85
N LYS A 19 14.30 2.57 -20.04
CA LYS A 19 15.66 3.06 -20.30
C LYS A 19 15.56 4.43 -20.97
N LYS A 20 16.00 5.49 -20.25
CA LYS A 20 16.14 6.87 -20.73
C LYS A 20 14.97 7.35 -21.61
N ASN A 21 13.81 7.60 -21.01
CA ASN A 21 12.69 8.35 -21.60
C ASN A 21 12.16 7.85 -22.97
N LYS A 22 12.17 6.54 -23.22
CA LYS A 22 11.42 5.92 -24.33
C LYS A 22 10.74 4.63 -23.87
N VAL A 23 9.46 4.48 -24.23
CA VAL A 23 8.70 3.23 -24.07
C VAL A 23 8.95 2.38 -25.32
N HIS A 24 9.57 1.21 -25.14
CA HIS A 24 9.68 0.22 -26.21
C HIS A 24 8.67 -0.90 -25.94
N LYS A 25 7.75 -1.13 -26.91
CA LYS A 25 7.02 -2.39 -27.00
C LYS A 25 7.98 -3.44 -27.54
N CYS A 26 8.46 -4.34 -26.69
CA CYS A 26 9.11 -5.56 -27.15
C CYS A 26 8.03 -6.64 -27.32
N VAL A 27 7.84 -7.10 -28.56
CA VAL A 27 7.20 -8.37 -28.85
C VAL A 27 8.31 -9.42 -28.80
N ILE A 28 8.20 -10.39 -27.89
CA ILE A 28 9.22 -11.44 -27.72
C ILE A 28 9.03 -12.47 -28.84
N PRO A 29 10.05 -12.77 -29.68
CA PRO A 29 9.95 -13.79 -30.72
C PRO A 29 9.81 -15.21 -30.14
N ASP A 30 9.09 -16.09 -30.84
CA ASP A 30 8.73 -17.45 -30.40
C ASP A 30 9.93 -18.33 -30.01
N THR A 31 11.13 -18.06 -30.53
CA THR A 31 12.36 -18.77 -30.17
C THR A 31 12.87 -18.44 -28.76
N LEU A 32 12.53 -17.29 -28.18
CA LEU A 32 12.78 -16.99 -26.76
C LEU A 32 11.77 -17.69 -25.84
N CYS A 33 10.59 -18.07 -26.35
CA CYS A 33 9.53 -18.73 -25.59
C CYS A 33 9.94 -20.15 -25.15
N VAL A 34 10.77 -20.84 -25.94
CA VAL A 34 11.29 -22.19 -25.62
C VAL A 34 12.41 -22.16 -24.56
N MET A 35 13.21 -21.09 -24.51
CA MET A 35 14.21 -20.87 -23.46
C MET A 35 13.54 -20.39 -22.15
N LEU A 36 12.49 -19.57 -22.26
CA LEU A 36 11.67 -19.15 -21.12
C LEU A 36 10.93 -20.33 -20.50
N THR A 37 10.40 -21.29 -21.26
CA THR A 37 9.70 -22.46 -20.71
C THR A 37 10.61 -23.38 -19.87
N LYS A 38 11.90 -23.50 -20.19
CA LYS A 38 12.87 -24.21 -19.32
C LYS A 38 13.24 -23.42 -18.06
N ILE A 39 13.30 -22.09 -18.14
CA ILE A 39 13.48 -21.21 -16.98
C ILE A 39 12.20 -21.18 -16.11
N MET A 40 11.02 -21.29 -16.72
CA MET A 40 9.71 -21.33 -16.04
C MET A 40 9.52 -22.59 -15.20
N GLY A 41 10.18 -23.71 -15.51
CA GLY A 41 10.20 -24.88 -14.63
C GLY A 41 10.96 -24.66 -13.30
N ILE A 42 11.88 -23.69 -13.27
CA ILE A 42 12.55 -23.25 -12.02
C ILE A 42 11.65 -22.26 -11.26
N PHE A 43 10.75 -21.56 -11.96
CA PHE A 43 9.75 -20.67 -11.38
C PHE A 43 8.42 -21.36 -11.04
N ASP A 44 8.31 -22.68 -11.13
CA ASP A 44 7.20 -23.41 -10.51
C ASP A 44 7.18 -23.23 -8.98
N PHE A 45 8.30 -22.79 -8.38
CA PHE A 45 8.38 -22.29 -7.00
C PHE A 45 7.68 -20.92 -6.79
N LEU A 46 7.48 -20.14 -7.85
CA LEU A 46 6.76 -18.86 -7.86
C LEU A 46 5.29 -18.99 -8.25
N LYS A 47 4.78 -20.20 -8.55
CA LYS A 47 3.34 -20.39 -8.55
C LYS A 47 2.86 -20.09 -7.14
N PRO A 48 2.00 -19.07 -6.91
CA PRO A 48 1.40 -18.91 -5.61
C PRO A 48 0.61 -20.19 -5.36
N GLY A 49 1.14 -21.04 -4.48
CA GLY A 49 0.33 -22.03 -3.80
C GLY A 49 -0.86 -21.32 -3.17
N ASP A 50 -1.90 -22.05 -2.83
CA ASP A 50 -3.10 -21.52 -2.19
C ASP A 50 -2.72 -20.76 -0.89
N ASN A 51 -2.41 -19.46 -1.02
CA ASN A 51 -1.99 -18.52 0.02
C ASN A 51 -3.18 -18.10 0.90
N SER A 52 -4.29 -18.85 0.81
CA SER A 52 -5.52 -18.60 1.54
C SER A 52 -5.37 -18.84 3.04
N LYS A 53 -4.40 -19.65 3.48
CA LYS A 53 -4.22 -19.95 4.90
C LYS A 53 -3.43 -18.85 5.60
N PRO A 54 -4.02 -18.16 6.58
CA PRO A 54 -3.32 -17.13 7.33
C PRO A 54 -2.21 -17.74 8.19
N SER A 55 -1.05 -17.09 8.25
CA SER A 55 0.01 -17.59 9.13
C SER A 55 -0.35 -17.36 10.60
N ARG A 56 0.05 -18.29 11.48
CA ARG A 56 -0.18 -18.17 12.94
C ARG A 56 0.38 -16.87 13.52
N LYS A 57 1.47 -16.37 12.92
CA LYS A 57 2.12 -15.11 13.26
C LYS A 57 1.19 -13.93 12.98
N HIS A 58 0.68 -13.83 11.74
CA HIS A 58 -0.25 -12.78 11.33
C HIS A 58 -1.59 -12.84 12.08
N ILE A 59 -2.11 -14.04 12.37
CA ILE A 59 -3.30 -14.21 13.22
C ILE A 59 -3.05 -13.62 14.62
N SER A 60 -1.95 -14.03 15.27
CA SER A 60 -1.62 -13.57 16.63
C SER A 60 -1.40 -12.06 16.67
N PHE A 61 -0.70 -11.51 15.66
CA PHE A 61 -0.48 -10.08 15.53
C PHE A 61 -1.81 -9.33 15.36
N SER A 62 -2.68 -9.81 14.47
CA SER A 62 -3.96 -9.15 14.15
C SER A 62 -4.91 -9.09 15.35
N ASN A 63 -4.97 -10.16 16.15
CA ASN A 63 -5.84 -10.19 17.34
C ASN A 63 -5.35 -9.22 18.40
N LEU A 64 -4.03 -9.14 18.60
CA LEU A 64 -3.46 -8.20 19.56
C LEU A 64 -3.56 -6.75 19.08
N ALA A 65 -3.46 -6.53 17.77
CA ALA A 65 -3.65 -5.21 17.17
C ALA A 65 -5.10 -4.72 17.32
N LEU A 66 -6.10 -5.59 17.16
CA LEU A 66 -7.50 -5.26 17.43
C LEU A 66 -7.70 -4.78 18.87
N GLU A 67 -7.09 -5.46 19.85
CA GLU A 67 -7.16 -5.08 21.27
C GLU A 67 -6.46 -3.74 21.54
N ILE A 68 -5.20 -3.60 21.11
CA ILE A 68 -4.35 -2.47 21.53
C ILE A 68 -4.63 -1.21 20.71
N ILE A 69 -4.79 -1.35 19.40
CA ILE A 69 -5.00 -0.22 18.47
C ILE A 69 -6.49 0.08 18.30
N GLY A 70 -7.36 -0.94 18.32
CA GLY A 70 -8.80 -0.74 18.15
C GLY A 70 -9.41 0.10 19.28
N ASN A 71 -9.03 -0.16 20.54
CA ASN A 71 -9.57 0.55 21.70
C ASN A 71 -9.52 2.09 21.59
N PRO A 72 -8.36 2.75 21.36
CA PRO A 72 -8.32 4.20 21.23
C PRO A 72 -9.04 4.71 19.97
N LEU A 73 -9.11 3.93 18.89
CA LEU A 73 -9.86 4.31 17.70
C LEU A 73 -11.37 4.34 17.96
N GLU A 74 -11.88 3.29 18.61
CA GLU A 74 -13.29 3.17 19.00
C GLU A 74 -13.70 4.27 20.00
N GLN A 75 -12.82 4.60 20.95
CA GLN A 75 -13.02 5.76 21.85
C GLN A 75 -13.12 7.10 21.11
N ASN A 76 -12.48 7.22 19.95
CA ASN A 76 -12.56 8.41 19.09
C ASN A 76 -13.69 8.32 18.04
N GLY A 77 -14.58 7.34 18.16
CA GLY A 77 -15.76 7.18 17.30
C GLY A 77 -15.49 6.49 15.96
N PHE A 78 -14.35 5.82 15.80
CA PHE A 78 -14.12 4.93 14.66
C PHE A 78 -14.76 3.55 14.92
N GLU A 79 -15.44 3.02 13.92
CA GLU A 79 -16.04 1.69 13.98
C GLU A 79 -15.14 0.69 13.27
N PHE A 80 -15.03 -0.52 13.82
CA PHE A 80 -14.38 -1.62 13.12
C PHE A 80 -15.10 -1.91 11.80
N TYR A 81 -14.35 -1.88 10.69
CA TYR A 81 -14.89 -2.12 9.36
C TYR A 81 -14.56 -3.53 8.85
N ARG A 82 -13.27 -3.84 8.73
CA ARG A 82 -12.83 -5.16 8.24
C ARG A 82 -11.47 -5.59 8.77
N LYS A 83 -11.28 -6.91 8.81
CA LYS A 83 -9.98 -7.56 9.01
C LYS A 83 -9.76 -8.59 7.91
N LYS A 84 -8.61 -8.51 7.23
CA LYS A 84 -8.12 -9.51 6.28
C LYS A 84 -6.77 -10.02 6.76
N VAL A 85 -6.63 -11.32 6.92
CA VAL A 85 -5.37 -11.97 7.31
C VAL A 85 -5.06 -13.04 6.28
N GLU A 86 -3.90 -12.93 5.65
CA GLU A 86 -3.40 -13.84 4.61
C GLU A 86 -2.09 -14.46 5.10
N THR A 87 -1.43 -15.27 4.26
CA THR A 87 -0.19 -15.95 4.66
C THR A 87 0.89 -14.96 5.15
N TYR A 88 1.09 -13.87 4.41
CA TYR A 88 2.16 -12.89 4.67
C TYR A 88 1.64 -11.48 4.96
N PHE A 89 0.32 -11.29 4.97
CA PHE A 89 -0.29 -9.95 5.05
C PHE A 89 -1.34 -9.88 6.14
N THR A 90 -1.39 -8.75 6.84
CA THR A 90 -2.51 -8.38 7.71
C THR A 90 -2.99 -6.99 7.34
N THR A 91 -4.30 -6.85 7.15
CA THR A 91 -4.97 -5.57 6.97
C THR A 91 -6.12 -5.48 7.97
N ILE A 92 -6.17 -4.42 8.76
CA ILE A 92 -7.29 -4.09 9.64
C ILE A 92 -7.71 -2.66 9.35
N ILE A 93 -9.01 -2.40 9.20
CA ILE A 93 -9.54 -1.08 8.88
C ILE A 93 -10.62 -0.72 9.89
N TRP A 94 -10.56 0.52 10.36
CA TRP A 94 -11.60 1.21 11.09
C TRP A 94 -12.04 2.46 10.33
N THR A 95 -13.31 2.82 10.42
CA THR A 95 -13.91 3.92 9.65
C THR A 95 -14.70 4.87 10.55
N LYS A 96 -14.67 6.17 10.25
CA LYS A 96 -15.47 7.21 10.88
C LYS A 96 -15.87 8.21 9.82
N GLU A 97 -17.16 8.31 9.49
CA GLU A 97 -17.66 9.14 8.40
C GLU A 97 -16.88 8.90 7.07
N LYS A 98 -16.12 9.89 6.60
CA LYS A 98 -15.25 9.79 5.41
C LYS A 98 -13.81 9.40 5.74
N GLN A 99 -13.44 9.30 7.01
CA GLN A 99 -12.09 8.97 7.45
C GLN A 99 -11.95 7.46 7.68
N TYR A 100 -10.75 6.94 7.48
CA TYR A 100 -10.40 5.59 7.89
C TYR A 100 -8.99 5.51 8.45
N VAL A 101 -8.79 4.53 9.32
CA VAL A 101 -7.49 4.12 9.83
C VAL A 101 -7.25 2.69 9.39
N LYS A 102 -6.14 2.45 8.68
CA LYS A 102 -5.72 1.17 8.14
C LYS A 102 -4.43 0.74 8.81
N LEU A 103 -4.44 -0.38 9.53
CA LEU A 103 -3.22 -1.07 9.92
C LEU A 103 -2.87 -2.07 8.82
N SER A 104 -1.66 -1.96 8.27
CA SER A 104 -1.15 -2.84 7.22
C SER A 104 0.18 -3.45 7.64
N ALA A 105 0.33 -4.76 7.50
CA ALA A 105 1.56 -5.48 7.82
C ALA A 105 1.90 -6.48 6.71
N SER A 106 3.19 -6.59 6.38
CA SER A 106 3.76 -7.55 5.43
C SER A 106 5.01 -8.20 6.01
N ASP A 107 5.08 -9.53 5.93
CA ASP A 107 6.34 -10.26 6.01
C ASP A 107 6.63 -11.10 4.77
N PHE A 108 6.16 -10.61 3.62
CA PHE A 108 6.38 -11.26 2.34
C PHE A 108 7.90 -11.33 2.04
N PRO A 109 8.46 -12.51 1.70
CA PRO A 109 9.91 -12.71 1.64
C PRO A 109 10.68 -11.76 0.72
N THR A 110 10.08 -11.29 -0.38
CA THR A 110 10.74 -10.38 -1.32
C THR A 110 10.63 -8.91 -0.94
N ASP A 111 9.79 -8.58 0.05
CA ASP A 111 9.51 -7.20 0.46
C ASP A 111 10.43 -6.76 1.61
N TYR A 112 11.56 -7.47 1.82
CA TYR A 112 12.47 -7.18 2.93
C TYR A 112 13.02 -5.73 2.86
N PRO A 113 12.99 -4.95 3.97
CA PRO A 113 12.62 -5.37 5.33
C PRO A 113 11.11 -5.57 5.51
N TYR A 114 10.72 -6.56 6.30
CA TYR A 114 9.31 -6.77 6.68
C TYR A 114 8.82 -5.59 7.50
N THR A 115 7.62 -5.10 7.20
CA THR A 115 7.12 -3.87 7.82
C THR A 115 5.67 -3.99 8.28
N PHE A 116 5.28 -3.13 9.21
CA PHE A 116 3.89 -2.73 9.38
C PHE A 116 3.78 -1.23 9.60
N ASP A 117 2.59 -0.67 9.38
CA ASP A 117 2.31 0.74 9.67
C ASP A 117 0.83 0.99 9.96
N ILE A 118 0.55 2.16 10.53
CA ILE A 118 -0.79 2.73 10.64
C ILE A 118 -0.90 3.83 9.58
N ILE A 119 -1.94 3.72 8.77
CA ILE A 119 -2.22 4.58 7.62
C ILE A 119 -3.52 5.30 7.89
N LEU A 120 -3.48 6.63 7.83
CA LEU A 120 -4.64 7.51 7.97
C LEU A 120 -5.11 7.89 6.57
N GLY A 121 -6.40 7.84 6.27
CA GLY A 121 -6.89 8.20 4.95
C GLY A 121 -8.31 8.71 4.92
N GLU A 122 -8.68 9.31 3.78
CA GLU A 122 -10.02 9.81 3.52
C GLU A 122 -10.61 9.16 2.27
N GLY A 123 -11.94 8.99 2.29
CA GLY A 123 -12.73 8.51 1.18
C GLY A 123 -12.89 7.00 1.19
N ASP A 124 -12.84 6.42 -0.01
CA ASP A 124 -13.18 5.04 -0.25
C ASP A 124 -11.97 4.13 0.03
N CYS A 125 -12.01 3.44 1.18
CA CYS A 125 -10.95 2.54 1.63
C CYS A 125 -10.93 1.17 0.90
N ASP A 126 -11.91 0.90 0.03
CA ASP A 126 -11.97 -0.32 -0.79
C ASP A 126 -11.39 -0.10 -2.20
N ASP A 127 -11.45 1.12 -2.71
CA ASP A 127 -10.76 1.49 -3.95
C ASP A 127 -9.26 1.57 -3.68
N PHE A 128 -8.51 0.60 -4.20
CA PHE A 128 -7.05 0.52 -4.05
C PHE A 128 -6.36 1.83 -4.48
N PHE A 129 -6.75 2.42 -5.61
CA PHE A 129 -6.09 3.62 -6.10
C PHE A 129 -6.39 4.83 -5.20
N LYS A 130 -7.66 5.01 -4.80
CA LYS A 130 -7.99 6.10 -3.88
C LYS A 130 -7.32 5.89 -2.53
N SER A 131 -7.39 4.69 -1.99
CA SER A 131 -6.85 4.41 -0.66
C SER A 131 -5.33 4.56 -0.58
N GLU A 132 -4.58 4.32 -1.65
CA GLU A 132 -3.13 4.56 -1.64
C GLU A 132 -2.77 6.04 -1.80
N TRP A 133 -3.47 6.79 -2.67
CA TRP A 133 -3.15 8.20 -2.92
C TRP A 133 -3.77 9.18 -1.92
N ASP A 134 -4.89 8.78 -1.32
CA ASP A 134 -5.68 9.59 -0.41
C ASP A 134 -5.47 9.20 1.06
N SER A 135 -4.33 8.55 1.34
CA SER A 135 -3.87 8.23 2.67
C SER A 135 -2.40 8.58 2.90
N ILE A 136 -1.99 8.56 4.16
CA ILE A 136 -0.63 8.81 4.59
C ILE A 136 -0.29 7.94 5.80
N SER A 137 0.95 7.46 5.88
CA SER A 137 1.38 6.70 7.06
C SER A 137 1.63 7.63 8.25
N ILE A 138 1.51 7.12 9.48
CA ILE A 138 1.95 7.87 10.66
C ILE A 138 3.45 8.10 10.63
N SER A 139 4.22 7.15 10.09
CA SER A 139 5.66 7.33 9.85
C SER A 139 5.98 8.54 8.95
N ASP A 140 5.13 8.84 7.96
CA ASP A 140 5.27 10.04 7.13
C ASP A 140 4.98 11.33 7.92
N ILE A 141 3.93 11.33 8.74
CA ILE A 141 3.60 12.48 9.61
C ILE A 141 4.76 12.75 10.58
N GLN A 142 5.32 11.70 11.20
CA GLN A 142 6.47 11.80 12.09
C GLN A 142 7.70 12.42 11.40
N ARG A 143 7.97 12.06 10.14
CA ARG A 143 9.09 12.66 9.38
C ARG A 143 8.93 14.16 9.16
N LEU A 144 7.70 14.65 9.14
CA LEU A 144 7.41 16.07 8.91
C LEU A 144 7.51 16.87 10.20
N THR A 145 6.98 16.33 11.30
CA THR A 145 7.02 16.99 12.61
C THR A 145 8.41 16.94 13.24
N GLU A 146 9.19 15.89 12.95
CA GLU A 146 10.53 15.66 13.51
C GLU A 146 11.56 15.34 12.41
N PRO A 147 11.91 16.30 11.52
CA PRO A 147 12.73 16.05 10.33
C PRO A 147 14.17 15.63 10.64
N ASN A 148 14.67 15.94 11.84
CA ASN A 148 16.02 15.55 12.28
C ASN A 148 16.09 14.12 12.79
N ARG A 149 14.95 13.44 12.97
CA ARG A 149 14.87 12.08 13.47
C ARG A 149 14.61 11.13 12.31
N LYS A 150 15.42 10.08 12.19
CA LYS A 150 15.27 9.09 11.13
C LYS A 150 14.15 8.11 11.47
N TYR A 151 12.97 8.36 10.93
CA TYR A 151 11.87 7.39 10.95
C TYR A 151 11.94 6.48 9.74
N LYS A 152 12.22 5.21 10.00
CA LYS A 152 11.89 4.11 9.09
C LYS A 152 10.53 3.56 9.54
N GLY A 153 9.69 3.13 8.60
CA GLY A 153 8.46 2.42 8.95
C GLY A 153 8.76 1.26 9.91
N TYR A 154 7.76 0.81 10.66
CA TYR A 154 8.02 -0.16 11.73
C TYR A 154 8.42 -1.51 11.15
N ASP A 155 9.56 -2.04 11.59
CA ASP A 155 9.93 -3.42 11.27
C ASP A 155 8.84 -4.37 11.81
N PHE A 156 8.46 -5.36 11.02
CA PHE A 156 7.46 -6.32 11.45
C PHE A 156 8.04 -7.21 12.57
N PRO A 157 7.47 -7.16 13.79
CA PRO A 157 8.13 -7.68 14.98
C PRO A 157 8.20 -9.21 15.03
N LYS A 158 9.04 -9.74 15.93
CA LYS A 158 8.94 -11.14 16.34
C LYS A 158 7.74 -11.31 17.28
N LYS A 159 7.15 -12.51 17.34
CA LYS A 159 5.94 -12.78 18.13
C LYS A 159 6.02 -12.31 19.59
N ARG A 160 7.18 -12.46 20.23
CA ARG A 160 7.42 -12.03 21.62
C ARG A 160 7.42 -10.51 21.82
N GLU A 161 7.65 -9.75 20.75
CA GLU A 161 7.74 -8.28 20.76
C GLU A 161 6.41 -7.61 20.38
N PHE A 162 5.41 -8.37 19.93
CA PHE A 162 4.14 -7.84 19.40
C PHE A 162 3.47 -6.82 20.33
N ARG A 163 3.31 -7.15 21.62
CA ARG A 163 2.64 -6.26 22.58
C ARG A 163 3.42 -4.95 22.74
N ALA A 164 4.72 -5.03 23.01
CA ALA A 164 5.55 -3.85 23.22
C ALA A 164 5.56 -2.92 22.00
N VAL A 165 5.63 -3.50 20.80
CA VAL A 165 5.64 -2.74 19.54
C VAL A 165 4.28 -2.12 19.26
N LEU A 166 3.17 -2.85 19.44
CA LEU A 166 1.82 -2.31 19.26
C LEU A 166 1.49 -1.23 20.30
N GLU A 167 1.92 -1.36 21.56
CA GLU A 167 1.76 -0.32 22.58
C GLU A 167 2.53 0.96 22.22
N LYS A 168 3.75 0.80 21.69
CA LYS A 168 4.53 1.93 21.18
C LYS A 168 3.80 2.61 20.01
N THR A 169 3.36 1.84 19.01
CA THR A 169 2.64 2.37 17.85
C THR A 169 1.31 3.01 18.25
N LYS A 170 0.61 2.47 19.26
CA LYS A 170 -0.59 3.08 19.83
C LYS A 170 -0.30 4.49 20.37
N ASN A 171 0.78 4.63 21.14
CA ASN A 171 1.17 5.94 21.68
C ASN A 171 1.56 6.91 20.57
N GLU A 172 2.27 6.43 19.54
CA GLU A 172 2.62 7.23 18.36
C GLU A 172 1.37 7.64 17.54
N LEU A 173 0.35 6.77 17.44
CA LEU A 173 -0.95 7.13 16.87
C LEU A 173 -1.65 8.23 17.67
N ILE A 174 -1.63 8.13 19.00
CA ILE A 174 -2.20 9.15 19.87
C ILE A 174 -1.40 10.45 19.82
N GLU A 175 -0.08 10.40 19.63
CA GLU A 175 0.77 11.59 19.59
C GLU A 175 0.67 12.33 18.24
N PHE A 176 0.87 11.60 17.13
CA PHE A 176 0.97 12.18 15.79
C PHE A 176 -0.35 12.13 15.01
N GLY A 177 -1.26 11.24 15.38
CA GLY A 177 -2.57 11.09 14.73
C GLY A 177 -3.72 11.78 15.46
N ASN A 178 -3.51 12.39 16.64
CA ASN A 178 -4.60 12.92 17.47
C ASN A 178 -5.52 13.89 16.72
N GLY A 179 -4.92 14.82 15.97
CA GLY A 179 -5.68 15.78 15.18
C GLY A 179 -6.65 15.06 14.25
N PHE A 180 -6.13 14.12 13.45
CA PHE A 180 -6.93 13.32 12.53
C PHE A 180 -8.05 12.56 13.23
N LEU A 181 -7.77 11.92 14.38
CA LEU A 181 -8.77 11.18 15.15
C LEU A 181 -9.93 12.07 15.65
N ASN A 182 -9.62 13.32 15.97
CA ASN A 182 -10.58 14.33 16.45
C ASN A 182 -11.19 15.18 15.32
N GLY A 183 -10.84 14.93 14.06
CA GLY A 183 -11.37 15.67 12.90
C GLY A 183 -10.58 16.92 12.50
N ASP A 184 -9.47 17.23 13.17
CA ASP A 184 -8.50 18.22 12.71
C ASP A 184 -7.55 17.60 11.68
N LEU A 185 -7.76 17.97 10.41
CA LEU A 185 -7.09 17.36 9.27
C LEU A 185 -5.87 18.15 8.76
N GLU A 186 -5.46 19.22 9.44
CA GLU A 186 -4.40 20.13 8.93
C GLU A 186 -3.09 19.38 8.69
N LEU A 187 -2.57 18.69 9.72
CA LEU A 187 -1.32 17.93 9.62
C LEU A 187 -1.42 16.74 8.66
N PHE A 188 -2.58 16.10 8.59
CA PHE A 188 -2.85 15.02 7.63
C PHE A 188 -2.74 15.51 6.19
N TYR A 189 -3.36 16.65 5.87
CA TYR A 189 -3.32 17.21 4.52
C TYR A 189 -1.94 17.74 4.15
N GLU A 190 -1.25 18.40 5.08
CA GLU A 190 0.13 18.82 4.86
C GLU A 190 1.00 17.61 4.50
N ALA A 191 0.91 16.54 5.30
CA ALA A 191 1.69 15.34 5.07
C ALA A 191 1.38 14.66 3.74
N ARG A 192 0.11 14.54 3.42
CA ARG A 192 -0.35 13.97 2.16
C ARG A 192 0.12 14.79 0.95
N ILE A 193 0.11 16.13 1.01
CA ILE A 193 0.59 16.97 -0.10
C ILE A 193 2.10 16.78 -0.30
N GLN A 194 2.87 16.70 0.78
CA GLN A 194 4.31 16.55 0.69
C GLN A 194 4.74 15.17 0.16
N THR A 195 4.09 14.09 0.62
CA THR A 195 4.44 12.72 0.23
C THR A 195 3.79 12.29 -1.09
N ASN A 196 2.48 12.48 -1.22
CA ASN A 196 1.71 12.00 -2.37
C ASN A 196 1.50 13.08 -3.43
N GLY A 197 1.30 14.34 -3.02
CA GLY A 197 0.85 15.42 -3.89
C GLY A 197 1.72 15.69 -5.11
N LYS A 198 3.05 15.51 -5.01
CA LYS A 198 3.96 15.63 -6.17
C LYS A 198 3.85 14.48 -7.18
N ASN A 199 3.35 13.33 -6.75
CA ASN A 199 3.39 12.07 -7.52
C ASN A 199 1.99 11.50 -7.83
N LYS A 200 0.91 12.11 -7.30
CA LYS A 200 -0.46 11.63 -7.50
C LYS A 200 -0.83 11.70 -8.99
N PRO A 201 -1.16 10.57 -9.63
CA PRO A 201 -1.50 10.53 -11.04
C PRO A 201 -2.85 11.21 -11.29
N GLU A 202 -2.93 12.00 -12.36
CA GLU A 202 -4.21 12.50 -12.84
C GLU A 202 -5.04 11.34 -13.40
N LYS A 203 -6.25 11.18 -12.87
CA LYS A 203 -7.22 10.19 -13.36
C LYS A 203 -8.06 10.83 -14.46
N ILE A 204 -7.86 10.39 -15.70
CA ILE A 204 -8.76 10.77 -16.79
C ILE A 204 -9.88 9.73 -16.89
N ILE A 205 -11.11 10.20 -16.78
CA ILE A 205 -12.31 9.41 -17.06
C ILE A 205 -12.63 9.62 -18.54
N LYS A 206 -12.47 8.57 -19.35
CA LYS A 206 -12.87 8.58 -20.77
C LYS A 206 -14.02 7.61 -20.97
N LYS A 207 -14.86 7.85 -21.98
CA LYS A 207 -15.77 6.83 -22.51
C LYS A 207 -15.18 6.29 -23.80
N ASP A 208 -15.18 4.97 -23.95
CA ASP A 208 -14.78 4.34 -25.20
C ASP A 208 -15.85 4.54 -26.30
N LYS A 209 -15.53 4.06 -27.50
CA LYS A 209 -16.43 4.09 -28.67
C LYS A 209 -17.78 3.39 -28.46
N ASN A 210 -17.90 2.56 -27.42
CA ASN A 210 -19.11 1.83 -27.06
C ASN A 210 -19.80 2.42 -25.81
N GLY A 211 -19.34 3.57 -25.31
CA GLY A 211 -19.88 4.24 -24.13
C GLY A 211 -19.39 3.68 -22.78
N LYS A 212 -18.48 2.70 -22.78
CA LYS A 212 -17.91 2.12 -21.56
C LYS A 212 -16.93 3.09 -20.92
N VAL A 213 -17.05 3.29 -19.61
CA VAL A 213 -16.12 4.14 -18.84
C VAL A 213 -14.76 3.45 -18.74
N ILE A 214 -13.72 4.10 -19.26
CA ILE A 214 -12.32 3.72 -19.13
C ILE A 214 -11.65 4.70 -18.16
N PHE A 215 -10.90 4.14 -17.21
CA PHE A 215 -10.02 4.89 -16.34
C PHE A 215 -8.60 4.83 -16.90
N GLU A 216 -8.06 5.99 -17.27
CA GLU A 216 -6.67 6.11 -17.70
C GLU A 216 -5.89 6.86 -16.61
N LEU A 217 -4.86 6.21 -16.07
CA LEU A 217 -3.89 6.85 -15.18
C LEU A 217 -2.79 7.43 -16.05
N LEU A 218 -2.70 8.75 -16.12
CA LEU A 218 -1.56 9.36 -16.81
C LEU A 218 -0.30 9.19 -15.94
N PRO A 219 0.79 8.61 -16.47
CA PRO A 219 2.07 8.67 -15.79
C PRO A 219 2.52 10.13 -15.67
N TYR A 220 3.18 10.45 -14.55
CA TYR A 220 3.80 11.76 -14.37
C TYR A 220 4.85 12.01 -15.48
N ASN A 221 4.88 13.25 -16.01
CA ASN A 221 5.69 13.76 -17.13
C ASN A 221 5.24 13.54 -18.58
N VAL A 222 3.94 13.39 -18.87
CA VAL A 222 3.47 13.85 -20.19
C VAL A 222 3.22 15.35 -20.08
N ILE A 223 4.32 16.12 -20.18
CA ILE A 223 4.22 17.53 -20.59
C ILE A 223 3.34 17.50 -21.84
N LYS A 224 2.11 18.03 -21.75
CA LYS A 224 1.35 18.36 -22.95
C LYS A 224 2.24 19.31 -23.72
N LYS A 225 2.87 18.82 -24.80
CA LYS A 225 3.26 19.73 -25.86
C LYS A 225 1.95 20.36 -26.29
N ASN A 226 1.82 21.66 -26.05
CA ASN A 226 0.77 22.44 -26.65
C ASN A 226 0.98 22.32 -28.16
N ASP A 227 0.02 21.68 -28.83
CA ASP A 227 -0.18 21.81 -30.27
C ASP A 227 -1.03 23.05 -30.54
#